data_AF-A0A937Z1H9-F1
#
_entry.id   AF-A0A937Z1H9-F1
#
_cell.length_a   1.000
_cell.length_b   1.000
_cell.length_c   1.000
_cell.angle_alpha   90.00
_cell.angle_beta   90.00
_cell.angle_gamma   90.00
#
_symmetry.space_group_name_H-M   'P 1'
#
loop_
_entity.id
_entity.type
_entity.pdbx_description
1 polymer ?
#
loop_
_entity_poly.entity_id
_entity_poly.type
_entity_poly.pdbx_seq_one_letter_code
_entity_poly.pdbx_strand_id
1 'polypeptide(L)'
;MRRLAGLSTLGLLVAGLAGCGSSGEPVPPRIPTTSQALLISWDGAQRAHVREMLAAGRLPHLQRLTREGGFAEVEVRGHRTETLTGHTELLTGYRPHDLGVHRID
;
A
#
# COMPACT_ATOMS: atom_id res chain seq x y z
N MET A 1 7.62 -33.47 -68.67
CA MET A 1 8.83 -33.84 -67.90
C MET A 1 8.77 -33.19 -66.52
N ARG A 2 8.31 -33.94 -65.50
CA ARG A 2 8.15 -33.48 -64.11
C ARG A 2 9.45 -33.82 -63.36
N ARG A 3 10.14 -32.82 -62.81
CA ARG A 3 11.33 -33.02 -61.96
C ARG A 3 10.91 -33.37 -60.53
N LEU A 4 11.63 -34.34 -59.98
CA LEU A 4 11.43 -35.07 -58.73
C LEU A 4 11.94 -34.34 -57.49
N ALA A 5 11.56 -34.94 -56.35
CA ALA A 5 12.28 -35.02 -55.07
C ALA A 5 12.08 -33.82 -54.15
N GLY A 6 11.77 -33.97 -52.87
CA GLY A 6 11.67 -35.14 -52.01
C GLY A 6 11.54 -34.56 -50.61
N LEU A 7 10.35 -34.58 -50.03
CA LEU A 7 10.12 -34.01 -48.70
C LEU A 7 10.52 -35.05 -47.66
N SER A 8 11.74 -34.91 -47.17
CA SER A 8 12.37 -35.76 -46.18
C SER A 8 11.75 -35.54 -44.79
N THR A 9 11.38 -36.66 -44.16
CA THR A 9 11.39 -36.91 -42.71
C THR A 9 11.02 -35.75 -41.78
N LEU A 10 9.75 -35.68 -41.36
CA LEU A 10 9.38 -35.05 -40.11
C LEU A 10 8.55 -36.04 -39.27
N GLY A 11 9.21 -36.65 -38.30
CA GLY A 11 8.61 -37.57 -37.34
C GLY A 11 9.45 -37.62 -36.08
N LEU A 12 9.73 -36.45 -35.49
CA LEU A 12 10.38 -36.37 -34.19
C LEU A 12 9.34 -36.66 -33.11
N LEU A 13 9.37 -37.89 -32.61
CA LEU A 13 8.59 -38.36 -31.47
C LEU A 13 9.15 -37.67 -30.20
N VAL A 14 8.50 -36.60 -29.74
CA VAL A 14 8.80 -36.01 -28.42
C VAL A 14 7.96 -36.73 -27.38
N ALA A 15 8.55 -37.76 -26.77
CA ALA A 15 8.03 -38.40 -25.58
C ALA A 15 8.45 -37.59 -24.34
N GLY A 16 7.49 -37.34 -23.45
CA GLY A 16 7.74 -37.28 -22.01
C GLY A 16 8.19 -35.96 -21.42
N LEU A 17 7.26 -35.02 -21.28
CA LEU A 17 7.21 -34.16 -20.09
C LEU A 17 5.81 -34.32 -19.48
N ALA A 18 5.67 -35.32 -18.61
CA ALA A 18 4.61 -35.35 -17.62
C ALA A 18 4.86 -34.17 -16.66
N GLY A 19 4.41 -32.99 -17.07
CA GLY A 19 4.31 -31.85 -16.18
C GLY A 19 3.27 -32.20 -15.11
N CYS A 20 3.69 -32.26 -13.86
CA CYS A 20 2.80 -32.17 -12.72
C CYS A 20 2.13 -30.79 -12.76
N GLY A 21 1.06 -30.67 -13.55
CA GLY A 21 0.15 -29.55 -13.45
C GLY A 21 -0.61 -29.71 -12.14
N SER A 22 -0.14 -29.05 -11.08
CA SER A 22 -1.05 -28.72 -9.99
C SER A 22 -2.11 -27.81 -10.62
N SER A 23 -3.32 -28.34 -10.77
CA SER A 23 -4.50 -27.53 -11.04
C SER A 23 -4.71 -26.64 -9.82
N GLY A 24 -3.99 -25.52 -9.79
CA GLY A 24 -4.27 -24.43 -8.87
C GLY A 24 -5.63 -23.89 -9.27
N GLU A 25 -6.68 -24.41 -8.64
CA GLU A 25 -8.00 -23.78 -8.66
C GLU A 25 -7.80 -22.28 -8.37
N PRO A 26 -8.31 -21.39 -9.23
CA PRO A 26 -8.21 -19.95 -8.98
C PRO A 26 -8.80 -19.67 -7.61
N VAL A 27 -7.99 -19.19 -6.67
CA VAL A 27 -8.51 -18.75 -5.38
C VAL A 27 -9.53 -17.67 -5.70
N PRO A 28 -10.83 -17.86 -5.39
CA PRO A 28 -11.84 -16.89 -5.74
C PRO A 28 -11.48 -15.56 -5.08
N PRO A 29 -11.76 -14.42 -5.75
CA PRO A 29 -11.49 -13.12 -5.17
C PRO A 29 -12.21 -13.04 -3.82
N ARG A 30 -11.44 -12.92 -2.74
CA ARG A 30 -12.00 -12.61 -1.42
C ARG A 30 -12.56 -11.20 -1.52
N ILE A 31 -13.89 -11.10 -1.68
CA ILE A 31 -14.60 -9.85 -1.47
C ILE A 31 -14.55 -9.59 0.04
N PRO A 32 -13.85 -8.56 0.52
CA PRO A 32 -13.83 -8.24 1.94
C PRO A 32 -15.28 -7.92 2.35
N THR A 33 -15.85 -8.75 3.23
CA THR A 33 -17.23 -8.59 3.72
C THR A 33 -17.36 -7.46 4.74
N THR A 34 -16.23 -6.89 5.17
CA THR A 34 -16.14 -5.73 6.04
C THR A 34 -15.12 -4.75 5.45
N SER A 35 -15.44 -3.45 5.49
CA SER A 35 -14.45 -2.40 5.22
C SER A 35 -13.44 -2.42 6.35
N GLN A 36 -12.23 -2.92 6.07
CA GLN A 36 -11.12 -2.88 7.00
C GLN A 36 -10.43 -1.52 6.88
N ALA A 37 -10.20 -0.85 8.01
CA ALA A 37 -9.45 0.40 8.07
C ALA A 37 -8.06 0.16 8.67
N LEU A 38 -7.03 0.74 8.04
CA LEU A 38 -5.67 0.81 8.57
C LEU A 38 -5.35 2.28 8.87
N LEU A 39 -5.05 2.59 10.13
CA LEU A 39 -4.56 3.90 10.54
C LEU A 39 -3.04 3.86 10.69
N ILE A 40 -2.33 4.70 9.95
CA ILE A 40 -0.88 4.88 10.05
C ILE A 40 -0.62 6.28 10.62
N SER A 41 -0.04 6.35 11.81
CA SER A 41 0.50 7.58 12.37
C SER A 41 2.01 7.61 12.16
N TRP A 42 2.52 8.70 11.57
CA TRP A 42 3.95 8.91 11.37
C TRP A 42 4.47 9.94 12.37
N ASP A 43 5.08 9.45 13.45
CA ASP A 43 5.61 10.30 14.51
C ASP A 43 6.78 11.18 14.02
N GLY A 44 6.84 12.41 14.54
CA GLY A 44 7.88 13.38 14.18
C GLY A 44 7.85 13.88 12.73
N ALA A 45 6.84 13.52 11.93
CA ALA A 45 6.72 13.94 10.53
C ALA A 45 6.36 15.44 10.42
N GLN A 46 7.39 16.28 10.44
CA GLN A 46 7.21 17.73 10.38
C GLN A 46 6.60 18.17 9.04
N ARG A 47 5.49 18.90 9.08
CA ARG A 47 4.71 19.33 7.91
C ARG A 47 5.57 19.95 6.80
N ALA A 48 6.44 20.89 7.16
CA ALA A 48 7.28 21.60 6.19
C ALA A 48 8.22 20.64 5.45
N HIS A 49 8.86 19.73 6.17
CA HIS A 49 9.79 18.76 5.59
C HIS A 49 9.06 17.72 4.72
N VAL A 50 7.88 17.24 5.14
CA VAL A 50 7.06 16.35 4.30
C VAL A 50 6.69 17.02 2.98
N ARG A 51 6.29 18.31 3.01
CA ARG A 51 5.99 19.07 1.79
C ARG A 51 7.20 19.26 0.89
N GLU A 52 8.35 19.59 1.47
CA GLU A 52 9.62 19.69 0.73
C GLU A 52 9.94 18.37 0.01
N MET A 53 9.82 17.24 0.69
CA MET A 53 10.08 15.91 0.12
C MET A 53 9.04 15.48 -0.92
N LEU A 54 7.77 15.85 -0.74
CA LEU A 54 6.73 15.67 -1.76
C LEU A 54 7.02 16.49 -3.03
N ALA A 55 7.42 17.76 -2.87
CA ALA A 55 7.77 18.64 -3.98
C ALA A 55 9.01 18.14 -4.73
N ALA A 56 9.99 17.59 -4.01
CA ALA A 56 11.20 16.99 -4.58
C ALA A 56 10.97 15.60 -5.21
N GLY A 57 9.75 15.04 -5.19
CA GLY A 57 9.48 13.71 -5.75
C GLY A 57 10.05 12.55 -4.92
N ARG A 58 10.42 12.78 -3.66
CA ARG A 58 11.15 11.81 -2.82
C ARG A 58 10.24 10.90 -1.99
N LEU A 59 8.92 11.13 -2.02
CA LEU A 59 7.91 10.32 -1.31
C LEU A 59 6.89 9.72 -2.29
N PRO A 60 7.30 8.83 -3.21
CA PRO A 60 6.47 8.37 -4.32
C PRO A 60 5.19 7.65 -3.87
N HIS A 61 5.24 6.91 -2.75
CA HIS A 61 4.07 6.24 -2.19
C HIS A 61 3.08 7.22 -1.56
N LEU A 62 3.57 8.22 -0.83
CA LEU A 62 2.71 9.27 -0.28
C LEU A 62 2.08 10.11 -1.40
N GLN A 63 2.84 10.46 -2.44
CA GLN A 63 2.30 11.12 -3.64
C GLN A 63 1.19 10.31 -4.33
N ARG A 64 1.32 8.98 -4.37
CA ARG A 64 0.27 8.11 -4.91
C ARG A 64 -0.98 8.16 -4.01
N LEU A 65 -0.81 8.03 -2.70
CA LEU A 65 -1.91 8.10 -1.73
C LEU A 65 -2.66 9.43 -1.81
N THR A 66 -1.96 10.56 -1.95
CA THR A 66 -2.61 11.88 -2.07
C THR A 66 -3.33 12.08 -3.39
N ARG A 67 -2.85 11.44 -4.48
CA ARG A 67 -3.47 11.53 -5.82
C ARG A 67 -4.71 10.64 -5.96
N GLU A 68 -4.66 9.44 -5.38
CA GLU A 68 -5.73 8.45 -5.47
C GLU A 68 -6.77 8.61 -4.35
N GLY A 69 -6.41 9.30 -3.26
CA GLY A 69 -7.26 9.55 -2.10
C GLY A 69 -7.50 11.03 -1.83
N GLY A 70 -7.59 11.38 -0.54
CA GLY A 70 -7.74 12.75 -0.06
C GLY A 70 -6.49 13.25 0.66
N PHE A 71 -6.27 14.55 0.61
CA PHE A 71 -5.23 15.22 1.40
C PHE A 71 -5.83 16.41 2.13
N ALA A 72 -5.69 16.43 3.45
CA ALA A 72 -6.26 17.46 4.30
C ALA A 72 -5.20 18.01 5.26
N GLU A 73 -5.24 19.32 5.48
CA GLU A 73 -4.43 19.99 6.48
C GLU A 73 -5.15 19.96 7.83
N VAL A 74 -4.53 19.34 8.82
CA VAL A 74 -5.03 19.27 10.19
C VAL A 74 -4.12 20.09 11.09
N GLU A 75 -4.72 21.01 11.84
CA GLU A 75 -4.04 21.86 12.81
C GLU A 75 -4.47 21.48 14.23
N VAL A 76 -3.49 21.17 15.08
CA VAL A 76 -3.71 20.96 16.51
C VAL A 76 -3.82 22.32 17.19
N ARG A 77 -4.88 22.54 17.97
CA ARG A 77 -5.15 23.80 18.66
C ARG A 77 -5.34 23.56 20.15
N GLY A 78 -4.94 24.54 20.96
CA GLY A 78 -5.19 24.51 22.41
C GLY A 78 -4.19 23.72 23.25
N HIS A 79 -3.22 23.05 22.63
CA HIS A 79 -2.08 22.46 23.33
C HIS A 79 -0.83 22.40 22.44
N ARG A 80 0.32 22.11 23.05
CA ARG A 80 1.58 21.85 22.32
C ARG A 80 1.48 20.53 21.58
N THR A 81 2.07 20.44 20.39
CA THR A 81 2.14 19.18 19.64
C THR A 81 3.14 18.25 20.29
N GLU A 82 2.68 17.10 20.81
CA GLU A 82 3.50 16.09 21.47
C GLU A 82 2.98 14.69 21.10
N THR A 83 3.84 13.68 21.16
CA THR A 83 3.48 12.32 20.73
C THR A 83 2.29 11.77 21.52
N LEU A 84 2.33 11.80 22.86
CA LEU A 84 1.27 11.22 23.69
C LEU A 84 -0.06 11.95 23.48
N THR A 85 -0.07 13.27 23.69
CA THR A 85 -1.28 14.09 23.60
C THR A 85 -1.86 14.11 22.18
N GLY A 86 -1.02 14.20 21.16
CA GLY A 86 -1.45 14.18 19.75
C GLY A 86 -2.08 12.84 19.34
N HIS A 87 -1.51 11.70 19.75
CA HIS A 87 -2.12 10.39 19.46
C HIS A 87 -3.40 10.17 20.24
N THR A 88 -3.49 10.64 21.48
CA THR A 88 -4.73 10.58 22.27
C THR A 88 -5.85 11.35 21.59
N GLU A 89 -5.62 12.60 21.16
CA GLU A 89 -6.64 13.39 20.48
C GLU A 89 -7.02 12.77 19.12
N LEU A 90 -6.05 12.28 18.35
CA LEU A 90 -6.30 11.61 17.05
C LEU A 90 -7.22 10.39 17.18
N LEU A 91 -7.02 9.57 18.20
CA LEU A 91 -7.75 8.30 18.36
C LEU A 91 -9.09 8.44 19.08
N THR A 92 -9.25 9.47 19.91
CA THR A 92 -10.43 9.63 20.78
C THR A 92 -11.34 10.78 20.37
N GLY A 93 -10.81 11.78 19.67
CA GLY A 93 -11.51 13.03 19.38
C GLY A 93 -11.69 13.96 20.59
N TYR A 94 -11.18 13.58 21.77
CA TYR A 94 -11.22 14.41 22.98
C TYR A 94 -9.89 15.13 23.19
N ARG A 95 -9.97 16.32 23.78
CA ARG A 95 -8.76 17.04 24.20
C ARG A 95 -8.03 16.22 25.27
N PRO A 96 -6.69 16.14 25.24
CA PRO A 96 -5.92 15.34 26.20
C PRO A 96 -6.20 15.68 27.67
N HIS A 97 -6.39 16.97 27.96
CA HIS A 97 -6.74 17.45 29.30
C HIS A 97 -8.05 16.85 29.83
N ASP A 98 -9.06 16.67 28.99
CA ASP A 98 -10.37 16.14 29.39
C ASP A 98 -10.28 14.64 29.74
N LEU A 99 -9.23 13.97 29.28
CA LEU A 99 -8.91 12.57 29.58
C LEU A 99 -7.85 12.42 30.68
N GLY A 100 -7.38 13.52 31.27
CA GLY A 100 -6.29 13.50 32.23
C GLY A 100 -4.93 13.12 31.62
N VAL A 101 -4.80 13.12 30.29
CA VAL A 101 -3.54 12.82 29.59
C VAL A 101 -2.72 14.11 29.47
N HIS A 102 -1.61 14.14 30.19
CA HIS A 102 -0.65 15.23 30.18
C HIS A 102 0.77 14.67 30.14
N ARG A 103 1.69 15.49 29.66
CA ARG A 103 3.11 15.21 29.85
C ARG A 103 3.45 15.40 31.32
N ILE A 104 4.18 14.44 31.88
CA ILE A 104 4.85 14.58 33.17
C ILE A 104 6.21 15.18 32.85
N ASP A 105 6.43 16.42 33.29
CA ASP A 105 7.71 17.11 33.22
C ASP A 105 8.47 17.06 34.55
#